data_AF-A0A6G3MF59-F1
#
_entry.id   AF-A0A6G3MF59-F1
#
_cell.length_a   1.000
_cell.length_b   1.000
_cell.length_c   1.000
_cell.angle_alpha   90.00
_cell.angle_beta   90.00
_cell.angle_gamma   90.00
#
_symmetry.space_group_name_H-M   'P 1'
#
loop_
_entity.id
_entity.type
_entity.pdbx_description
1 polymer ?
#
loop_
_entity_poly.entity_id
_entity_poly.type
_entity_poly.pdbx_seq_one_letter_code
_entity_poly.pdbx_strand_id
1 'polypeptide(L)'
;MGCAWNMKGVDVGSTPSSISEPTTASKSTTTSQPPTGKLFSEINKGVGITGGLKKVDDSMKTHKNPNLRASAVVPDTKKSSSKTPTKTEITKTAKKPLFEEQGKRWLIENQKDQLTLQLDKGDKTYCAFIDSCVNSNLLINNKLNMVTILHCKGCQFQFKSGLISAVEITKCQNIKIFIDEFIPFIKLDACDSIQVHLSQKSLATQVMTNTSTSVNVHHVTAKNDYVESPIPELFVSYLKDDKLITEISHTT
;
A
#
# COMPACT_ATOMS: atom_id res chain seq x y z
N MET A 1 -35.20 3.96 -5.25
CA MET A 1 -35.96 3.44 -4.09
C MET A 1 -35.16 2.26 -3.54
N GLY A 2 -34.68 2.36 -2.30
CA GLY A 2 -33.79 1.35 -1.72
C GLY A 2 -34.57 0.17 -1.14
N CYS A 3 -34.15 -1.05 -1.45
CA CYS A 3 -34.62 -2.26 -0.81
C CYS A 3 -33.80 -2.51 0.46
N ALA A 4 -34.44 -2.44 1.63
CA ALA A 4 -33.84 -2.80 2.91
C ALA A 4 -34.01 -4.31 3.16
N TRP A 5 -32.91 -4.97 3.53
CA TRP A 5 -32.83 -6.41 3.78
C TRP A 5 -33.25 -6.73 5.22
N ASN A 6 -34.17 -7.68 5.41
CA ASN A 6 -34.66 -8.09 6.73
C ASN A 6 -33.88 -9.31 7.22
N MET A 7 -33.07 -9.15 8.27
CA MET A 7 -32.10 -10.16 8.74
C MET A 7 -32.66 -11.13 9.80
N LYS A 8 -33.97 -11.08 10.10
CA LYS A 8 -34.66 -12.07 10.93
C LYS A 8 -36.07 -12.29 10.39
N GLY A 9 -36.29 -13.42 9.74
CA GLY A 9 -37.58 -13.80 9.19
C GLY A 9 -38.57 -14.16 10.28
N VAL A 10 -39.65 -13.39 10.40
CA VAL A 10 -40.94 -13.84 10.91
C VAL A 10 -42.02 -13.01 10.22
N ASP A 11 -43.06 -13.68 9.75
CA ASP A 11 -44.20 -13.07 9.07
C ASP A 11 -45.45 -13.16 9.96
N VAL A 12 -46.45 -12.40 9.52
CA VAL A 12 -47.88 -12.44 9.88
C VAL A 12 -48.32 -11.65 11.12
N GLY A 13 -49.19 -10.68 10.84
CA GLY A 13 -49.79 -9.80 11.81
C GLY A 13 -50.85 -10.43 12.70
N SER A 14 -51.12 -9.72 13.80
CA SER A 14 -52.41 -9.64 14.50
C SER A 14 -52.25 -8.65 15.66
N THR A 15 -52.81 -7.46 15.51
CA THR A 15 -53.25 -6.59 16.62
C THR A 15 -54.44 -7.26 17.34
N PRO A 16 -54.77 -6.96 18.63
CA PRO A 16 -54.99 -5.58 19.10
C PRO A 16 -54.67 -5.21 20.56
N SER A 17 -54.59 -3.88 20.75
CA SER A 17 -55.03 -3.03 21.88
C SER A 17 -54.57 -3.29 23.32
N SER A 18 -53.81 -2.33 23.89
CA SER A 18 -54.15 -1.69 25.18
C SER A 18 -53.27 -0.45 25.42
N ILE A 19 -53.93 0.66 25.70
CA ILE A 19 -53.40 1.99 26.04
C ILE A 19 -53.13 2.03 27.55
N SER A 20 -51.99 2.55 27.98
CA SER A 20 -51.86 3.34 29.22
C SER A 20 -50.53 4.11 29.26
N GLU A 21 -50.60 5.44 29.32
CA GLU A 21 -49.53 6.30 29.88
C GLU A 21 -49.54 6.21 31.42
N PRO A 22 -48.43 6.57 32.09
CA PRO A 22 -48.50 7.82 32.88
C PRO A 22 -47.22 8.68 32.87
N THR A 23 -47.44 9.97 32.58
CA THR A 23 -47.11 11.19 33.34
C THR A 23 -45.84 11.30 34.23
N THR A 24 -44.99 12.28 33.85
CA THR A 24 -44.35 13.39 34.61
C THR A 24 -43.43 13.21 35.84
N ALA A 25 -42.23 13.79 35.66
CA ALA A 25 -41.53 14.81 36.49
C ALA A 25 -40.67 14.41 37.70
N SER A 26 -39.37 14.78 37.68
CA SER A 26 -38.85 15.96 38.41
C SER A 26 -37.33 16.20 38.17
N LYS A 27 -36.92 17.45 38.37
CA LYS A 27 -35.61 18.09 38.12
C LYS A 27 -34.55 17.75 39.17
N SER A 28 -33.26 17.82 38.79
CA SER A 28 -32.29 18.76 39.42
C SER A 28 -30.92 18.79 38.74
N THR A 29 -30.38 19.99 38.73
CA THR A 29 -29.16 20.53 38.11
C THR A 29 -27.88 20.05 38.82
N THR A 30 -26.73 19.92 38.13
CA THR A 30 -25.46 20.64 38.41
C THR A 30 -24.40 20.35 37.35
N THR A 31 -23.78 21.45 36.91
CA THR A 31 -22.60 21.67 36.06
C THR A 31 -21.40 20.72 36.21
N SER A 32 -20.86 20.27 35.07
CA SER A 32 -19.41 20.32 34.78
C SER A 32 -19.20 20.29 33.26
N GLN A 33 -18.67 21.39 32.69
CA GLN A 33 -18.21 21.40 31.31
C GLN A 33 -16.87 20.65 31.20
N PRO A 34 -16.69 19.75 30.23
CA PRO A 34 -15.38 19.18 29.93
C PRO A 34 -14.43 20.25 29.35
N PRO A 35 -13.10 20.10 29.52
CA PRO A 35 -12.09 21.11 29.12
C PRO A 35 -11.95 21.27 27.60
N THR A 36 -12.78 20.60 26.81
CA THR A 36 -12.80 20.63 25.35
C THR A 36 -13.42 21.91 24.78
N GLY A 37 -14.32 22.58 25.52
CA GLY A 37 -14.96 23.83 25.06
C GLY A 37 -14.00 25.01 24.87
N LYS A 38 -12.90 25.04 25.65
CA LYS A 38 -11.84 26.04 25.49
C LYS A 38 -10.98 25.79 24.25
N LEU A 39 -10.74 24.52 23.89
CA LEU A 39 -9.92 24.18 22.73
C LEU A 39 -10.62 24.54 21.41
N PHE A 40 -11.92 24.28 21.30
CA PHE A 40 -12.69 24.59 20.10
C PHE A 40 -12.98 26.10 19.93
N SER A 41 -13.08 26.85 21.03
CA SER A 41 -13.20 28.32 20.97
C SER A 41 -11.89 29.01 20.60
N GLU A 42 -10.74 28.36 20.81
CA GLU A 42 -9.43 28.87 20.41
C GLU A 42 -9.12 28.61 18.93
N ILE A 43 -9.59 27.47 18.39
CA ILE A 43 -9.48 27.12 16.96
C ILE A 43 -10.38 28.02 16.09
N ASN A 44 -11.56 28.42 16.59
CA ASN A 44 -12.49 29.27 15.83
C ASN A 44 -12.14 30.77 15.80
N LYS A 45 -10.96 31.18 16.31
CA LYS A 45 -10.52 32.60 16.32
C LYS A 45 -10.07 33.14 14.96
N GLY A 46 -10.05 32.31 13.91
CA GLY A 46 -9.76 32.73 12.53
C GLY A 46 -8.47 33.56 12.39
N VAL A 47 -8.52 34.64 11.60
CA VAL A 47 -7.37 35.55 11.34
C VAL A 47 -6.83 36.21 12.63
N GLY A 48 -7.63 36.26 13.70
CA GLY A 48 -7.25 36.81 15.01
C GLY A 48 -6.22 35.99 15.78
N ILE A 49 -5.97 34.72 15.41
CA ILE A 49 -4.90 33.89 16.00
C ILE A 49 -3.50 34.51 15.77
N THR A 50 -3.37 35.34 14.73
CA THR A 50 -2.09 35.96 14.35
C THR A 50 -1.64 37.09 15.27
N GLY A 51 -2.53 37.61 16.14
CA GLY A 51 -2.22 38.68 17.09
C GLY A 51 -1.35 38.25 18.27
N GLY A 52 -1.32 36.95 18.60
CA GLY A 52 -0.53 36.39 19.70
C GLY A 52 0.91 36.01 19.33
N LEU A 53 1.25 36.05 18.04
CA LEU A 53 2.59 35.74 17.56
C LEU A 53 3.52 36.94 17.77
N LYS A 54 4.69 36.69 18.36
CA LYS A 54 5.73 37.71 18.54
C LYS A 54 6.10 38.28 17.16
N LYS A 55 5.90 39.58 16.97
CA LYS A 55 6.26 40.26 15.73
C LYS A 55 7.77 40.18 15.51
N VAL A 56 8.16 39.71 14.33
CA VAL A 56 9.57 39.64 13.92
C VAL A 56 10.01 41.03 13.51
N ASP A 57 10.87 41.62 14.34
CA ASP A 57 11.49 42.91 14.08
C ASP A 57 12.43 42.84 12.86
N ASP A 58 12.67 43.98 12.20
CA ASP A 58 13.51 44.04 11.00
C ASP A 58 14.96 43.59 11.27
N SER A 59 15.42 43.71 12.51
CA SER A 59 16.69 43.16 13.00
C SER A 59 16.79 41.62 12.94
N MET A 60 15.66 40.91 12.89
CA MET A 60 15.60 39.44 12.80
C MET A 60 15.38 38.94 11.36
N LYS A 61 15.20 39.86 10.39
CA LYS A 61 15.02 39.53 8.98
C LYS A 61 16.38 39.55 8.29
N THR A 62 16.80 38.39 7.78
CA THR A 62 18.08 38.22 7.06
C THR A 62 18.27 39.14 5.85
N HIS A 63 17.19 39.68 5.28
CA HIS A 63 17.26 40.64 4.18
C HIS A 63 17.41 42.11 4.63
N LYS A 64 17.04 42.44 5.87
CA LYS A 64 17.12 43.80 6.43
C LYS A 64 18.23 44.00 7.45
N ASN A 65 18.77 42.92 8.02
CA ASN A 65 19.92 42.97 8.91
C ASN A 65 21.14 42.29 8.25
N PRO A 66 22.08 43.07 7.66
CA PRO A 66 23.29 42.55 7.02
C PRO A 66 24.17 41.71 7.96
N ASN A 67 24.14 41.96 9.27
CA ASN A 67 24.95 41.22 10.24
C ASN A 67 24.52 39.75 10.37
N LEU A 68 23.25 39.41 10.08
CA LEU A 68 22.78 38.01 10.06
C LEU A 68 23.26 37.24 8.84
N ARG A 69 23.76 37.91 7.78
CA ARG A 69 24.36 37.25 6.62
C ARG A 69 25.80 36.82 6.88
N ALA A 70 26.48 37.42 7.87
CA ALA A 70 27.90 37.19 8.13
C ALA A 70 28.22 35.82 8.75
N SER A 71 27.23 35.12 9.32
CA SER A 71 27.45 33.76 9.87
C SER A 71 27.35 32.63 8.85
N ALA A 72 27.12 32.93 7.56
CA ALA A 72 27.15 31.96 6.47
C ALA A 72 28.43 32.08 5.65
N VAL A 73 29.60 32.00 6.31
CA VAL A 73 30.89 31.86 5.61
C VAL A 73 31.11 30.37 5.35
N VAL A 74 30.73 29.93 4.16
CA VAL A 74 31.25 28.69 3.56
C VAL A 74 32.55 29.07 2.85
N PRO A 75 33.70 28.39 3.10
CA PRO A 75 34.95 28.72 2.42
C PRO A 75 34.87 28.44 0.91
N ASP A 76 35.25 29.43 0.12
CA ASP A 76 35.31 29.38 -1.34
C ASP A 76 36.55 28.61 -1.82
N THR A 77 36.36 27.48 -2.50
CA THR A 77 37.42 26.81 -3.28
C THR A 77 37.04 26.72 -4.77
N LYS A 78 37.65 27.65 -5.53
CA LYS A 78 37.97 27.70 -6.96
C LYS A 78 37.40 26.61 -7.92
N LYS A 79 36.66 27.10 -8.93
CA LYS A 79 36.55 26.70 -10.35
C LYS A 79 36.69 25.20 -10.72
N SER A 80 35.61 24.58 -11.23
CA SER A 80 35.51 24.16 -12.65
C SER A 80 34.10 23.67 -13.05
N SER A 81 33.73 23.97 -14.29
CA SER A 81 32.72 23.33 -15.15
C SER A 81 31.23 23.35 -14.77
N SER A 82 30.44 23.83 -15.73
CA SER A 82 28.98 23.89 -15.79
C SER A 82 28.30 22.55 -15.52
N LYS A 83 27.40 22.51 -14.52
CA LYS A 83 26.32 21.51 -14.45
C LYS A 83 25.00 22.22 -14.16
N THR A 84 24.05 21.97 -15.06
CA THR A 84 22.63 22.30 -15.03
C THR A 84 22.02 22.01 -13.64
N PRO A 85 21.11 22.84 -13.10
CA PRO A 85 20.58 22.61 -11.76
C PRO A 85 19.60 21.43 -11.81
N THR A 86 20.01 20.31 -11.24
CA THR A 86 19.12 19.20 -10.93
C THR A 86 18.10 19.69 -9.91
N LYS A 87 16.82 19.66 -10.29
CA LYS A 87 15.67 19.91 -9.42
C LYS A 87 15.79 19.00 -8.20
N THR A 88 16.11 19.58 -7.05
CA THR A 88 16.13 18.88 -5.76
C THR A 88 14.71 18.42 -5.46
N GLU A 89 14.42 17.15 -5.77
CA GLU A 89 13.25 16.50 -5.22
C GLU A 89 13.39 16.51 -3.70
N ILE A 90 12.34 17.03 -3.07
CA ILE A 90 12.18 17.07 -1.63
C ILE A 90 12.27 15.63 -1.14
N THR A 91 13.41 15.24 -0.59
CA THR A 91 13.62 13.91 -0.03
C THR A 91 12.64 13.75 1.12
N LYS A 92 11.55 13.02 0.88
CA LYS A 92 10.79 12.37 1.94
C LYS A 92 11.81 11.65 2.81
N THR A 93 11.89 12.03 4.08
CA THR A 93 12.78 11.39 5.07
C THR A 93 12.60 9.88 4.96
N ALA A 94 13.62 9.19 4.46
CA ALA A 94 13.57 7.75 4.26
C ALA A 94 13.37 7.10 5.63
N LYS A 95 12.27 6.37 5.80
CA LYS A 95 12.05 5.54 6.98
C LYS A 95 13.20 4.54 7.09
N LYS A 96 13.58 4.19 8.33
CA LYS A 96 14.67 3.24 8.57
C LYS A 96 14.29 1.86 7.97
N PRO A 97 15.23 1.17 7.30
CA PRO A 97 15.03 -0.22 6.88
C PRO A 97 14.69 -1.10 8.09
N LEU A 98 13.66 -1.93 7.92
CA LEU A 98 13.21 -2.90 8.91
C LEU A 98 13.35 -4.30 8.34
N PHE A 99 13.95 -5.19 9.12
CA PHE A 99 13.95 -6.63 8.85
C PHE A 99 13.91 -7.32 10.20
N GLU A 100 12.72 -7.67 10.65
CA GLU A 100 12.54 -8.32 11.96
C GLU A 100 11.38 -9.30 11.96
N GLU A 101 11.46 -10.23 12.92
CA GLU A 101 10.43 -11.21 13.21
C GLU A 101 9.52 -10.68 14.32
N GLN A 102 8.23 -10.58 14.05
CA GLN A 102 7.19 -10.24 15.02
C GLN A 102 6.26 -11.43 15.20
N GLY A 103 6.59 -12.30 16.16
CA GLY A 103 5.88 -13.57 16.36
C GLY A 103 6.00 -14.44 15.12
N LYS A 104 4.87 -14.82 14.50
CA LYS A 104 4.85 -15.64 13.28
C LYS A 104 4.82 -14.82 11.98
N ARG A 105 5.26 -13.56 12.02
CA ARG A 105 5.25 -12.66 10.87
C ARG A 105 6.62 -12.04 10.68
N TRP A 106 7.12 -12.10 9.46
CA TRP A 106 8.30 -11.34 9.06
C TRP A 106 7.91 -9.99 8.50
N LEU A 107 8.51 -8.92 9.01
CA LEU A 107 8.35 -7.57 8.49
C LEU A 107 9.64 -7.16 7.79
N ILE A 108 9.55 -6.92 6.48
CA ILE A 108 10.65 -6.42 5.65
C ILE A 108 10.19 -5.10 5.05
N GLU A 109 10.64 -3.98 5.59
CA GLU A 109 10.18 -2.66 5.17
C GLU A 109 11.32 -1.73 4.77
N ASN A 110 11.04 -0.81 3.85
CA ASN A 110 11.93 0.31 3.51
C ASN A 110 13.34 -0.13 3.07
N GLN A 111 13.48 -1.33 2.51
CA GLN A 111 14.75 -1.81 1.96
C GLN A 111 15.06 -1.06 0.67
N LYS A 112 16.31 -0.62 0.49
CA LYS A 112 16.71 0.14 -0.70
C LYS A 112 18.05 -0.35 -1.22
N ASP A 113 18.09 -0.59 -2.54
CA ASP A 113 19.30 -0.99 -3.29
C ASP A 113 20.00 -2.22 -2.68
N GLN A 114 19.23 -3.13 -2.07
CA GLN A 114 19.77 -4.30 -1.39
C GLN A 114 19.52 -5.56 -2.22
N LEU A 115 20.58 -6.14 -2.76
CA LEU A 115 20.49 -7.23 -3.75
C LEU A 115 20.67 -8.63 -3.16
N THR A 116 20.95 -8.74 -1.85
CA THR A 116 21.30 -10.00 -1.21
C THR A 116 20.44 -10.30 0.03
N LEU A 117 19.19 -9.79 0.11
CA LEU A 117 18.32 -10.13 1.24
C LEU A 117 17.90 -11.59 1.16
N GLN A 118 17.98 -12.27 2.29
CA GLN A 118 17.56 -13.66 2.41
C GLN A 118 16.68 -13.81 3.63
N LEU A 119 15.57 -14.53 3.46
CA LEU A 119 14.64 -14.92 4.51
C LEU A 119 14.77 -16.43 4.71
N ASP A 120 15.65 -16.81 5.63
CA ASP A 120 16.03 -18.20 5.93
C ASP A 120 15.30 -18.81 7.12
N LYS A 121 14.57 -17.98 7.86
CA LYS A 121 13.86 -18.38 9.08
C LYS A 121 12.36 -18.32 8.86
N GLY A 122 11.65 -19.29 9.44
CA GLY A 122 10.20 -19.43 9.34
C GLY A 122 9.80 -20.81 8.83
N ASP A 123 8.57 -21.20 9.14
CA ASP A 123 7.96 -22.44 8.70
C ASP A 123 6.61 -22.17 8.01
N LYS A 124 5.88 -23.25 7.74
CA LYS A 124 4.55 -23.27 7.11
C LYS A 124 3.50 -22.42 7.82
N THR A 125 3.73 -22.03 9.07
CA THR A 125 2.83 -21.20 9.87
C THR A 125 3.17 -19.72 9.82
N TYR A 126 4.34 -19.36 9.28
CA TYR A 126 4.78 -17.97 9.15
C TYR A 126 4.19 -17.31 7.91
N CYS A 127 4.01 -15.99 7.99
CA CYS A 127 3.76 -15.13 6.84
C CYS A 127 4.86 -14.07 6.72
N ALA A 128 5.10 -13.56 5.53
CA ALA A 128 5.98 -12.40 5.33
C ALA A 128 5.19 -11.21 4.80
N PHE A 129 5.50 -10.02 5.32
CA PHE A 129 4.97 -8.74 4.89
C PHE A 129 6.15 -7.87 4.42
N ILE A 130 6.13 -7.51 3.16
CA ILE A 130 7.18 -6.76 2.50
C ILE A 130 6.58 -5.44 2.03
N ASP A 131 7.05 -4.31 2.55
CA ASP A 131 6.49 -2.99 2.21
C ASP A 131 7.56 -1.97 1.83
N SER A 132 7.21 -1.08 0.92
CA SER A 132 8.00 0.12 0.59
C SER A 132 9.46 -0.16 0.21
N CYS A 133 9.74 -1.33 -0.38
CA CYS A 133 11.10 -1.70 -0.81
C CYS A 133 11.38 -1.21 -2.24
N VAL A 134 12.61 -0.76 -2.51
CA VAL A 134 13.02 -0.20 -3.79
C VAL A 134 14.32 -0.85 -4.28
N ASN A 135 14.36 -1.26 -5.55
CA ASN A 135 15.55 -1.84 -6.21
C ASN A 135 16.23 -2.95 -5.38
N SER A 136 15.44 -3.80 -4.74
CA SER A 136 15.95 -4.81 -3.80
C SER A 136 15.56 -6.21 -4.22
N ASN A 137 16.46 -7.17 -3.98
CA ASN A 137 16.23 -8.58 -4.25
C ASN A 137 16.09 -9.32 -2.93
N LEU A 138 14.98 -10.07 -2.79
CA LEU A 138 14.69 -10.88 -1.63
C LEU A 138 14.52 -12.34 -2.03
N LEU A 139 15.35 -13.18 -1.43
CA LEU A 139 15.31 -14.62 -1.56
C LEU A 139 14.57 -15.22 -0.37
N ILE A 140 13.49 -15.95 -0.62
CA ILE A 140 12.65 -16.60 0.40
C ILE A 140 12.95 -18.10 0.33
N ASN A 141 13.74 -18.57 1.29
CA ASN A 141 14.31 -19.92 1.23
C ASN A 141 13.36 -20.98 1.79
N ASN A 142 12.58 -20.64 2.83
CA ASN A 142 11.67 -21.59 3.48
C ASN A 142 10.23 -21.48 2.98
N LYS A 143 9.51 -22.59 3.11
CA LYS A 143 8.09 -22.69 2.76
C LYS A 143 7.24 -21.97 3.81
N LEU A 144 6.77 -20.77 3.46
CA LEU A 144 5.85 -19.97 4.29
C LEU A 144 4.39 -20.26 3.94
N ASN A 145 3.47 -19.76 4.76
CA ASN A 145 2.05 -19.80 4.42
C ASN A 145 1.76 -18.86 3.24
N MET A 146 2.02 -17.57 3.45
CA MET A 146 1.62 -16.48 2.56
C MET A 146 2.69 -15.39 2.57
N VAL A 147 2.84 -14.68 1.45
CA VAL A 147 3.69 -13.50 1.36
C VAL A 147 2.89 -12.34 0.77
N THR A 148 2.89 -11.21 1.46
CA THR A 148 2.24 -9.97 1.02
C THR A 148 3.33 -8.95 0.67
N ILE A 149 3.23 -8.37 -0.52
CA ILE A 149 4.17 -7.40 -1.08
C ILE A 149 3.39 -6.13 -1.41
N LEU A 150 3.81 -5.01 -0.84
CA LEU A 150 3.09 -3.76 -0.91
C LEU A 150 4.05 -2.60 -1.23
N HIS A 151 3.62 -1.66 -2.08
CA HIS A 151 4.37 -0.44 -2.41
C HIS A 151 5.84 -0.66 -2.85
N CYS A 152 6.16 -1.80 -3.44
CA CYS A 152 7.52 -2.12 -3.87
C CYS A 152 7.78 -1.67 -5.31
N LYS A 153 9.00 -1.21 -5.61
CA LYS A 153 9.38 -0.77 -6.96
C LYS A 153 10.75 -1.30 -7.39
N GLY A 154 10.82 -1.92 -8.56
CA GLY A 154 12.10 -2.41 -9.12
C GLY A 154 12.69 -3.59 -8.34
N CYS A 155 11.86 -4.34 -7.60
CA CYS A 155 12.31 -5.42 -6.75
C CYS A 155 12.20 -6.78 -7.43
N GLN A 156 13.04 -7.72 -7.00
CA GLN A 156 12.96 -9.13 -7.39
C GLN A 156 12.67 -10.00 -6.17
N PHE A 157 11.70 -10.91 -6.30
CA PHE A 157 11.35 -11.87 -5.27
C PHE A 157 11.55 -13.28 -5.80
N GLN A 158 12.38 -14.08 -5.12
CA GLN A 158 12.60 -15.48 -5.49
C GLN A 158 12.15 -16.40 -4.38
N PHE A 159 11.22 -17.29 -4.70
CA PHE A 159 10.68 -18.31 -3.80
C PHE A 159 11.37 -19.65 -4.10
N LYS A 160 12.32 -20.04 -3.24
CA LYS A 160 13.01 -21.34 -3.36
C LYS A 160 12.12 -22.49 -2.92
N SER A 161 11.54 -22.36 -1.74
CA SER A 161 10.49 -23.26 -1.26
C SER A 161 9.16 -22.57 -1.48
N GLY A 162 8.22 -23.25 -2.13
CA GLY A 162 6.94 -22.66 -2.53
C GLY A 162 6.11 -22.18 -1.33
N LEU A 163 4.90 -21.67 -1.58
CA LEU A 163 3.98 -21.21 -0.53
C LEU A 163 2.83 -22.20 -0.32
N ILE A 164 2.12 -22.08 0.80
CA ILE A 164 0.92 -22.89 1.05
C ILE A 164 -0.31 -22.26 0.43
N SER A 165 -0.46 -20.95 0.54
CA SER A 165 -1.67 -20.25 0.10
C SER A 165 -1.43 -19.39 -1.13
N ALA A 166 -0.82 -18.21 -0.95
CA ALA A 166 -0.71 -17.23 -2.01
C ALA A 166 0.46 -16.27 -1.83
N VAL A 167 0.83 -15.61 -2.92
CA VAL A 167 1.53 -14.32 -2.89
C VAL A 167 0.55 -13.22 -3.30
N GLU A 168 0.46 -12.17 -2.50
CA GLU A 168 -0.41 -11.02 -2.76
C GLU A 168 0.46 -9.79 -3.00
N ILE A 169 0.26 -9.14 -4.13
CA ILE A 169 1.07 -8.01 -4.58
C ILE A 169 0.16 -6.85 -4.88
N THR A 170 0.38 -5.75 -4.17
CA THR A 170 -0.51 -4.60 -4.24
C THR A 170 0.29 -3.32 -4.43
N LYS A 171 -0.13 -2.45 -5.35
CA LYS A 171 0.51 -1.14 -5.61
C LYS A 171 2.01 -1.23 -5.87
N CYS A 172 2.45 -2.26 -6.60
CA CYS A 172 3.86 -2.48 -6.93
C CYS A 172 4.14 -2.19 -8.41
N GLN A 173 5.40 -1.84 -8.71
CA GLN A 173 5.83 -1.49 -10.07
C GLN A 173 7.15 -2.15 -10.43
N ASN A 174 7.29 -2.65 -11.67
CA ASN A 174 8.53 -3.26 -12.17
C ASN A 174 9.03 -4.37 -11.23
N ILE A 175 8.21 -5.39 -11.00
CA ILE A 175 8.53 -6.51 -10.12
C ILE A 175 8.82 -7.75 -10.95
N LYS A 176 9.85 -8.50 -10.55
CA LYS A 176 10.14 -9.84 -11.07
C LYS A 176 9.94 -10.88 -9.98
N ILE A 177 9.20 -11.94 -10.27
CA ILE A 177 8.91 -13.02 -9.34
C ILE A 177 9.42 -14.33 -9.93
N PHE A 178 10.22 -15.06 -9.17
CA PHE A 178 10.73 -16.37 -9.56
C PHE A 178 10.20 -17.44 -8.60
N ILE A 179 9.56 -18.47 -9.15
CA ILE A 179 8.95 -19.54 -8.36
C ILE A 179 9.63 -20.86 -8.72
N ASP A 180 10.53 -21.32 -7.86
CA ASP A 180 11.28 -22.55 -8.11
C ASP A 180 10.42 -23.81 -7.83
N GLU A 181 9.49 -23.73 -6.87
CA GLU A 181 8.53 -24.80 -6.55
C GLU A 181 7.09 -24.44 -6.95
N PHE A 182 6.11 -24.63 -6.05
CA PHE A 182 4.68 -24.44 -6.31
C PHE A 182 4.07 -23.39 -5.38
N ILE A 183 3.32 -22.46 -5.95
CA ILE A 183 2.49 -21.48 -5.24
C ILE A 183 1.08 -21.59 -5.85
N PRO A 184 0.01 -21.81 -5.07
CA PRO A 184 -1.31 -21.97 -5.67
C PRO A 184 -1.84 -20.72 -6.37
N PHE A 185 -1.70 -19.55 -5.72
CA PHE A 185 -2.26 -18.29 -6.21
C PHE A 185 -1.26 -17.14 -6.18
N ILE A 186 -1.24 -16.35 -7.24
CA ILE A 186 -0.61 -15.03 -7.31
C ILE A 186 -1.73 -14.02 -7.51
N LYS A 187 -1.91 -13.09 -6.58
CA LYS A 187 -2.88 -12.00 -6.70
C LYS A 187 -2.15 -10.70 -6.94
N LEU A 188 -2.50 -10.02 -8.02
CA LEU A 188 -1.95 -8.73 -8.41
C LEU A 188 -3.06 -7.68 -8.35
N ASP A 189 -2.87 -6.64 -7.55
CA ASP A 189 -3.84 -5.55 -7.39
C ASP A 189 -3.16 -4.18 -7.57
N ALA A 190 -3.67 -3.35 -8.46
CA ALA A 190 -3.11 -2.02 -8.75
C ALA A 190 -1.60 -2.07 -9.05
N CYS A 191 -1.14 -3.08 -9.79
CA CYS A 191 0.27 -3.29 -10.13
C CYS A 191 0.58 -2.95 -11.58
N ASP A 192 1.83 -2.58 -11.86
CA ASP A 192 2.27 -2.25 -13.21
C ASP A 192 3.62 -2.92 -13.52
N SER A 193 3.75 -3.50 -14.73
CA SER A 193 4.99 -4.13 -15.20
C SER A 193 5.45 -5.28 -14.28
N ILE A 194 4.67 -6.35 -14.21
CA ILE A 194 4.97 -7.53 -13.38
C ILE A 194 5.40 -8.70 -14.26
N GLN A 195 6.51 -9.33 -13.92
CA GLN A 195 7.07 -10.46 -14.64
C GLN A 195 7.07 -11.68 -13.72
N VAL A 196 6.23 -12.67 -14.03
CA VAL A 196 6.09 -13.90 -13.24
C VAL A 196 6.82 -15.03 -13.95
N HIS A 197 7.85 -15.60 -13.33
CA HIS A 197 8.61 -16.72 -13.87
C HIS A 197 8.24 -18.00 -13.11
N LEU A 198 7.60 -18.93 -13.82
CA LEU A 198 7.18 -20.23 -13.32
C LEU A 198 8.22 -21.31 -13.69
N SER A 199 8.52 -22.19 -12.73
CA SER A 199 9.23 -23.43 -12.99
C SER A 199 8.28 -24.52 -13.49
N GLN A 200 8.84 -25.65 -13.93
CA GLN A 200 8.06 -26.83 -14.30
C GLN A 200 7.13 -27.33 -13.18
N LYS A 201 7.47 -27.04 -11.91
CA LYS A 201 6.68 -27.43 -10.74
C LYS A 201 5.55 -26.44 -10.43
N SER A 202 5.61 -25.21 -10.95
CA SER A 202 4.63 -24.15 -10.72
C SER A 202 3.67 -23.92 -11.88
N LEU A 203 3.65 -24.75 -12.92
CA LEU A 203 2.77 -24.55 -14.09
C LEU A 203 1.26 -24.49 -13.74
N ALA A 204 0.84 -25.10 -12.62
CA ALA A 204 -0.54 -25.05 -12.15
C ALA A 204 -0.87 -23.80 -11.30
N THR A 205 0.05 -22.84 -11.18
CA THR A 205 -0.15 -21.59 -10.43
C THR A 205 -1.20 -20.73 -11.12
N GLN A 206 -2.19 -20.25 -10.37
CA GLN A 206 -3.21 -19.34 -10.88
C GLN A 206 -2.79 -17.90 -10.64
N VAL A 207 -2.82 -17.07 -11.68
CA VAL A 207 -2.56 -15.64 -11.58
C VAL A 207 -3.87 -14.88 -11.72
N MET A 208 -4.22 -14.11 -10.70
CA MET A 208 -5.40 -13.26 -10.65
C MET A 208 -4.94 -11.81 -10.71
N THR A 209 -5.52 -11.04 -11.63
CA THR A 209 -5.22 -9.62 -11.82
C THR A 209 -6.44 -8.76 -11.50
N ASN A 210 -6.19 -7.64 -10.83
CA ASN A 210 -7.15 -6.56 -10.63
C ASN A 210 -6.45 -5.22 -10.89
N THR A 211 -7.04 -4.39 -11.75
CA THR A 211 -6.53 -3.03 -12.06
C THR A 211 -5.02 -3.01 -12.29
N SER A 212 -4.48 -4.03 -12.97
CA SER A 212 -3.04 -4.21 -13.16
C SER A 212 -2.71 -4.25 -14.64
N THR A 213 -1.59 -3.63 -15.02
CA THR A 213 -1.18 -3.44 -16.42
C THR A 213 0.17 -4.09 -16.70
N SER A 214 0.40 -4.48 -17.95
CA SER A 214 1.71 -5.03 -18.39
C SER A 214 2.19 -6.22 -17.52
N VAL A 215 1.31 -7.20 -17.30
CA VAL A 215 1.65 -8.42 -16.55
C VAL A 215 1.99 -9.54 -17.52
N ASN A 216 3.16 -10.15 -17.36
CA ASN A 216 3.64 -11.22 -18.24
C ASN A 216 3.99 -12.46 -17.40
N VAL A 217 3.55 -13.62 -17.87
CA VAL A 217 3.86 -14.93 -17.28
C VAL A 217 4.82 -15.67 -18.18
N HIS A 218 5.87 -16.20 -17.60
CA HIS A 218 6.94 -16.89 -18.28
C HIS A 218 7.07 -18.32 -17.78
N HIS A 219 7.35 -19.24 -18.69
CA HIS A 219 7.69 -20.61 -18.36
C HIS A 219 8.66 -21.19 -19.37
N VAL A 220 9.35 -22.26 -18.98
CA VAL A 220 10.21 -23.03 -19.87
C VAL A 220 9.44 -24.27 -20.32
N THR A 221 9.37 -24.50 -21.63
CA THR A 221 8.70 -25.67 -22.19
C THR A 221 9.56 -26.93 -22.04
N ALA A 222 8.98 -28.11 -22.31
CA ALA A 222 9.72 -29.38 -22.31
C ALA A 222 10.90 -29.42 -23.31
N LYS A 223 10.92 -28.53 -24.31
CA LYS A 223 12.02 -28.37 -25.29
C LYS A 223 13.10 -27.39 -24.84
N ASN A 224 13.00 -26.87 -23.62
CA ASN A 224 13.86 -25.84 -23.06
C ASN A 224 13.73 -24.46 -23.74
N ASP A 225 12.62 -24.22 -24.44
CA ASP A 225 12.28 -22.92 -25.00
C ASP A 225 11.62 -22.04 -23.94
N TYR A 226 12.07 -20.80 -23.84
CA TYR A 226 11.50 -19.80 -22.95
C TYR A 226 10.30 -19.13 -23.61
N VAL A 227 9.12 -19.27 -23.00
CA VAL A 227 7.86 -18.73 -23.52
C VAL A 227 7.36 -17.64 -22.60
N GLU A 228 7.05 -16.49 -23.20
CA GLU A 228 6.42 -15.34 -22.57
C GLU A 228 4.94 -15.29 -22.99
N SER A 229 4.06 -15.05 -22.03
CA SER A 229 2.62 -14.99 -22.24
C SER A 229 2.05 -13.78 -21.49
N PRO A 230 1.67 -12.69 -22.18
CA PRO A 230 1.05 -11.55 -21.54
C PRO A 230 -0.33 -11.90 -21.01
N ILE A 231 -0.69 -11.37 -19.84
CA ILE A 231 -2.05 -11.48 -19.31
C ILE A 231 -2.90 -10.40 -19.98
N PRO A 232 -4.09 -10.76 -20.51
CA PRO A 232 -4.99 -9.79 -21.12
C PRO A 232 -5.49 -8.78 -20.08
N GLU A 233 -5.51 -7.51 -20.45
CA GLU A 233 -5.94 -6.40 -19.57
C GLU A 233 -7.21 -5.69 -20.05
N LEU A 234 -7.63 -5.93 -21.29
CA LEU A 234 -8.82 -5.33 -21.88
C LEU A 234 -9.92 -6.38 -22.10
N PHE A 235 -11.13 -6.03 -21.68
CA PHE A 235 -12.32 -6.86 -21.78
C PHE A 235 -13.41 -6.11 -22.56
N VAL A 236 -14.13 -6.82 -23.42
CA VAL A 236 -15.30 -6.30 -24.12
C VAL A 236 -16.55 -6.87 -23.44
N SER A 237 -17.45 -5.98 -23.02
CA SER A 237 -18.74 -6.37 -22.44
C SER A 237 -19.88 -5.86 -23.30
N TYR A 238 -20.84 -6.74 -23.60
CA TYR A 238 -22.03 -6.42 -24.40
C TYR A 238 -23.25 -7.20 -23.91
N LEU A 239 -24.46 -6.70 -24.22
CA LEU A 239 -25.72 -7.37 -23.90
C LEU A 239 -26.16 -8.27 -25.06
N LYS A 240 -26.53 -9.50 -24.73
CA LYS A 240 -27.14 -10.46 -25.67
C LYS A 240 -28.21 -11.27 -24.93
N ASP A 241 -29.43 -11.31 -25.47
CA ASP A 241 -30.57 -12.03 -24.89
C ASP A 241 -30.78 -11.69 -23.39
N ASP A 242 -30.76 -10.39 -23.05
CA ASP A 242 -30.85 -9.85 -21.68
C ASP A 242 -29.78 -10.34 -20.68
N LYS A 243 -28.66 -10.89 -21.18
CA LYS A 243 -27.50 -11.30 -20.38
C LYS A 243 -26.29 -10.46 -20.73
N LEU A 244 -25.57 -10.03 -19.69
CA LEU A 244 -24.27 -9.39 -19.84
C LEU A 244 -23.22 -10.47 -20.11
N ILE A 245 -22.57 -10.38 -21.27
CA ILE A 245 -21.44 -11.25 -21.66
C ILE A 245 -20.17 -10.41 -21.61
N THR A 246 -19.10 -10.97 -21.06
CA THR A 246 -17.77 -10.35 -21.02
C THR A 246 -16.76 -11.31 -21.64
N GLU A 247 -16.02 -10.83 -22.62
CA GLU A 247 -14.99 -11.58 -23.34
C GLU A 247 -13.66 -10.84 -23.25
N ILE A 248 -12.56 -11.60 -23.33
CA ILE A 248 -11.22 -11.04 -23.41
C ILE A 248 -11.04 -10.42 -24.80
N SER A 249 -10.67 -9.14 -24.88
CA SER A 249 -10.26 -8.57 -26.15
C SER A 249 -8.91 -9.15 -26.56
N HIS A 250 -8.76 -9.57 -27.82
CA HIS A 250 -7.58 -10.23 -28.39
C HIS A 250 -6.25 -9.95 -27.65
N THR A 251 -5.64 -11.00 -27.10
CA THR A 251 -4.31 -10.97 -26.49
C THR A 251 -3.26 -10.96 -27.61
N THR A 252 -2.44 -9.90 -27.72
CA THR A 252 -1.24 -9.89 -28.57
C THR A 252 -0.15 -10.81 -28.05
#